data_AF-A0A0C2VWL1-F1
#
_entry.id   AF-A0A0C2VWL1-F1
#
_cell.length_a   1.000
_cell.length_b   1.000
_cell.length_c   1.000
_cell.angle_alpha   90.00
_cell.angle_beta   90.00
_cell.angle_gamma   90.00
#
_symmetry.space_group_name_H-M   'P 1'
#
loop_
_entity.id
_entity.type
_entity.pdbx_description
1 polymer ?
#
loop_
_entity_poly.entity_id
_entity_poly.type
_entity_poly.pdbx_seq_one_letter_code
_entity_poly.pdbx_strand_id
1 'polypeptide(L)' 'MRVQPAMIALNLIFAVFFAVWSIRRFLESDFALGIFLIIISAVNGFIALRRYKIARMHEETK' A
#
# COMPACT_ATOMS: atom_id res chain seq x y z
N MET A 1 -10.56 3.22 18.54
CA MET A 1 -10.20 2.36 17.40
C MET A 1 -10.45 2.96 16.00
N ARG A 2 -10.91 4.22 15.83
CA ARG A 2 -11.16 4.81 14.49
C ARG A 2 -9.89 5.16 13.68
N VAL A 3 -8.73 5.20 14.32
CA VAL A 3 -7.44 5.54 13.67
C VAL A 3 -6.89 4.37 12.84
N GLN A 4 -7.20 3.13 13.21
CA GLN A 4 -6.72 1.94 12.49
C GLN A 4 -7.28 1.82 11.06
N PRO A 5 -8.60 1.97 10.81
CA PRO A 5 -9.13 1.94 9.45
C PRO A 5 -8.64 3.13 8.61
N ALA A 6 -8.50 4.33 9.20
CA ALA A 6 -7.92 5.48 8.52
C ALA A 6 -6.47 5.24 8.06
N MET A 7 -5.64 4.60 8.91
CA MET A 7 -4.28 4.22 8.53
C MET A 7 -4.22 3.15 7.42
N ILE A 8 -5.20 2.25 7.33
CA ILE A 8 -5.27 1.25 6.25
C ILE A 8 -5.57 1.92 4.91
N ALA A 9 -6.57 2.79 4.89
CA ALA A 9 -6.94 3.54 3.70
C ALA A 9 -5.77 4.38 3.18
N LEU A 10 -5.03 5.03 4.09
CA LEU A 10 -3.85 5.82 3.75
C LEU A 10 -2.75 4.96 3.09
N ASN A 11 -2.43 3.80 3.67
CA ASN A 11 -1.42 2.90 3.10
C ASN A 11 -1.83 2.35 1.73
N LEU A 12 -3.13 2.10 1.52
CA LEU A 12 -3.65 1.67 0.22
C LEU A 12 -3.51 2.77 -0.84
N ILE A 13 -3.83 4.03 -0.49
CA ILE A 13 -3.66 5.18 -1.37
C ILE A 13 -2.19 5.35 -1.74
N PHE A 14 -1.28 5.24 -0.77
CA PHE A 14 0.16 5.30 -1.04
C PHE A 14 0.64 4.15 -1.93
N ALA A 15 0.15 2.92 -1.72
CA ALA A 15 0.51 1.79 -2.57
C ALA A 15 0.13 2.03 -4.04
N VAL A 16 -1.08 2.54 -4.29
CA VAL A 16 -1.55 2.87 -5.65
C VAL A 16 -0.74 4.00 -6.25
N PHE A 17 -0.48 5.06 -5.48
CA PHE A 17 0.31 6.19 -5.95
C PHE A 17 1.73 5.79 -6.34
N PHE A 18 2.41 4.99 -5.51
CA PHE A 18 3.75 4.48 -5.81
C PHE A 18 3.76 3.52 -7.01
N ALA A 19 2.72 2.70 -7.20
CA ALA A 19 2.59 1.85 -8.38
C ALA A 19 2.49 2.68 -9.67
N VAL A 20 1.62 3.68 -9.69
CA VAL A 20 1.45 4.58 -10.85
C VAL A 20 2.74 5.36 -11.12
N TRP A 21 3.39 5.85 -10.05
CA TRP A 21 4.64 6.60 -10.19
C TRP A 21 5.80 5.72 -10.68
N SER A 22 5.84 4.45 -10.28
CA SER A 22 6.80 3.48 -10.80
C SER A 22 6.68 3.31 -12.31
N ILE A 23 5.45 3.14 -12.82
CA ILE A 23 5.20 3.00 -14.27
C ILE A 23 5.76 4.22 -15.02
N ARG A 24 5.54 5.43 -14.50
CA ARG A 24 6.10 6.65 -15.08
C ARG A 24 7.63 6.67 -15.07
N ARG A 25 8.28 6.15 -14.02
CA ARG A 25 9.75 6.06 -13.96
C ARG A 25 10.34 5.10 -14.99
N PHE A 26 9.63 4.00 -15.31
CA PHE A 26 10.03 3.14 -16.42
C PHE A 26 9.98 3.87 -17.77
N LEU A 27 9.02 4.78 -17.98
CA LEU A 27 8.96 5.61 -19.18
C LEU A 27 10.09 6.66 -19.22
N GLU A 28 10.55 7.12 -18.07
CA GLU A 28 11.66 8.07 -17.93
C GLU A 28 13.05 7.38 -17.94
N SER A 29 13.13 6.07 -18.23
CA SER A 29 14.36 5.23 -18.22
C SER A 29 15.05 5.07 -16.85
N ASP A 30 14.41 5.54 -15.77
CA ASP A 30 14.89 5.42 -14.39
C ASP A 30 14.52 4.05 -13.80
N PHE A 31 15.15 2.99 -14.32
CA PHE A 31 14.80 1.59 -13.99
C PHE A 31 14.99 1.25 -12.50
N ALA A 32 16.07 1.74 -11.88
CA ALA A 32 16.37 1.50 -10.47
C ALA A 32 15.29 2.10 -9.55
N LEU A 33 14.86 3.32 -9.84
CA LEU A 33 13.78 4.02 -9.14
C LEU A 33 12.42 3.34 -9.38
N GLY A 34 12.13 2.92 -10.62
CA GLY A 34 10.91 2.17 -10.96
C GLY A 34 10.77 0.89 -10.14
N ILE A 35 11.83 0.08 -10.06
CA ILE A 35 11.83 -1.18 -9.28
C ILE A 35 11.65 -0.88 -7.78
N PHE A 36 12.35 0.12 -7.25
CA PHE A 36 12.23 0.49 -5.84
C PHE A 36 10.81 0.90 -5.46
N LEU A 37 10.14 1.67 -6.33
CA LEU A 37 8.75 2.09 -6.15
C LEU A 37 7.76 0.91 -6.21
N ILE A 38 8.02 -0.10 -7.05
CA ILE A 38 7.23 -1.35 -7.06
C ILE A 38 7.36 -2.08 -5.71
N ILE A 39 8.59 -2.21 -5.20
CA ILE A 39 8.84 -2.89 -3.93
C ILE A 39 8.11 -2.17 -2.79
N ILE A 40 8.20 -0.84 -2.72
CA ILE A 40 7.49 -0.03 -1.72
C ILE A 40 5.98 -0.20 -1.85
N SER A 41 5.45 -0.19 -3.08
CA SER A 41 4.02 -0.38 -3.33
C SER A 41 3.56 -1.75 -2.84
N ALA A 42 4.30 -2.82 -3.17
CA ALA A 42 3.98 -4.17 -2.75
C ALA A 42 3.99 -4.32 -1.21
N VAL A 43 5.00 -3.75 -0.54
CA VAL A 43 5.08 -3.76 0.93
C VAL A 43 3.92 -2.99 1.56
N ASN A 44 3.58 -1.81 1.03
CA ASN A 44 2.45 -1.03 1.53
C ASN A 44 1.12 -1.77 1.34
N GLY A 45 0.91 -2.38 0.17
CA GLY A 45 -0.25 -3.22 -0.10
C GLY A 45 -0.35 -4.41 0.86
N PHE A 46 0.78 -5.10 1.12
CA PHE A 46 0.83 -6.21 2.08
C PHE A 46 0.48 -5.77 3.50
N ILE A 47 1.02 -4.64 3.96
CA ILE A 47 0.70 -4.10 5.30
C ILE A 47 -0.78 -3.71 5.37
N ALA A 48 -1.32 -3.08 4.33
CA ALA A 48 -2.74 -2.71 4.26
C ALA A 48 -3.65 -3.95 4.36
N LEU A 49 -3.35 -5.01 3.60
CA LEU A 49 -4.09 -6.27 3.64
C LEU A 49 -4.01 -6.96 5.02
N ARG A 50 -2.81 -7.02 5.61
CA ARG A 50 -2.62 -7.60 6.95
C ARG A 50 -3.40 -6.84 8.01
N ARG A 51 -3.35 -5.50 7.98
CA ARG A 51 -4.11 -4.65 8.91
C ARG A 51 -5.62 -4.77 8.69
N TYR A 52 -6.07 -4.86 7.44
CA TYR A 52 -7.48 -5.09 7.12
C TYR A 52 -7.99 -6.42 7.71
N LYS A 53 -7.20 -7.49 7.60
CA LYS A 53 -7.55 -8.79 8.19
C LYS A 53 -7.70 -8.73 9.72
N ILE A 54 -6.82 -7.99 10.40
CA ILE A 54 -6.91 -7.78 11.86
C ILE A 54 -8.16 -6.97 12.23
N ALA A 55 -8.47 -5.91 11.48
CA ALA A 55 -9.66 -5.10 11.70
C ALA A 55 -10.95 -5.91 11.53
N ARG A 56 -11.05 -6.72 10.46
CA ARG A 56 -12.21 -7.62 10.23
C ARG A 56 -12.40 -8.65 11.34
N MET A 57 -11.32 -9.27 11.83
CA MET A 57 -11.41 -10.25 12.93
C MET A 57 -11.96 -9.62 14.23
N HIS A 58 -11.62 -8.35 14.50
CA HIS A 58 -12.17 -7.62 15.64
C HIS A 58 -13.64 -7.23 15.49
N GLU A 59 -14.13 -7.05 14.26
CA GLU A 59 -15.56 -6.84 14.00
C GLU A 59 -16.38 -8.14 14.10
N GLU A 60 -15.83 -9.28 13.67
CA GLU A 60 -16.50 -10.59 13.75
C GLU A 60 -16.58 -11.16 15.19
N THR A 61 -15.74 -10.68 16.12
CA THR A 61 -15.73 -11.14 17.53
C THR A 61 -16.72 -10.38 18.43
N LYS A 62 -17.43 -9.37 17.89
CA LYS A 62 -18.28 -8.46 18.66
C LYS A 62 -19.76 -8.66 18.36
#